data_AF-A0A671Z2C5-F1
#
_entry.id   AF-A0A671Z2C5-F1
#
_cell.length_a   1.000
_cell.length_b   1.000
_cell.length_c   1.000
_cell.angle_alpha   90.00
_cell.angle_beta   90.00
_cell.angle_gamma   90.00
#
_symmetry.space_group_name_H-M   'P 1'
#
loop_
_entity.id
_entity.type
_entity.pdbx_description
1 polymer ?
#
loop_
_entity_poly.entity_id
_entity_poly.type
_entity_poly.pdbx_seq_one_letter_code
_entity_poly.pdbx_strand_id
1 'polypeptide(L)'
;MTGAPVRVHIGSFNNGIDSKMCTNITNFKGGEWNDFKCTEQVSGRYVTVFLPETSNLILCEVKIYGKRKDLINTTNSITSQSSNYRAHGVSYSSGRATDGNETLCANTNDEQKPWWRIDLLGVYNISGISIYNVVGDNTNMDGAQIRVGNSRENNGINNKICANMIPFIEEQWNNYTCAEQVSGRYVTVSFPGTNPLILCEVKIYSKRKDLINTTNSITSQSSNYIDDDDFSYSSGRATDGDEKECAHTEPKRGNHWWRIELPGIYDISGISIYNTKEDNTNMNGAQIHIGNSRQNNRINNKICANMTPFIEEQWNNYTCAEQVSGRYITVSLQRRMQLILCEVKIYGKRKDLINTTNSITSQSSNYTHDVQYSSVKATDRDKTACARTEEKQGDHWWRIDLLGVYDISCVSIYNKIGHDITMTGAQIHIGNSRENNGTNNKICTNITNFEGGQWNDFKCTEQVSGRYVTVFLPGTRSLILCEVEIYGKRKASPFKLIKEKKTWEHALEYCRGNDMDLATILDEDDQTLAELEARRADTPFLWLGLHYTCILEVWFWVADYRLEFNRWADGEKTGDCDRSAVMERSEGHKWFSKSDYDEFNFICQKF
;
A
#
# COMPACT_ATOMS: atom_id res chain seq x y z
N MET A 1 -5.48 5.92 58.58
CA MET A 1 -6.45 6.61 57.72
C MET A 1 -6.58 5.77 56.46
N THR A 2 -7.77 5.24 56.19
CA THR A 2 -8.08 4.57 54.93
C THR A 2 -8.08 5.64 53.84
N GLY A 3 -7.02 5.68 53.02
CA GLY A 3 -6.87 6.66 51.95
C GLY A 3 -7.93 6.48 50.86
N ALA A 4 -8.26 7.57 50.17
CA ALA A 4 -9.14 7.56 49.01
C ALA A 4 -8.62 6.55 47.95
N PRO A 5 -9.50 5.82 47.26
CA PRO A 5 -9.09 4.79 46.33
C PRO A 5 -8.41 5.40 45.09
N VAL A 6 -7.18 4.97 44.80
CA VAL A 6 -6.41 5.38 43.61
C VAL A 6 -6.86 4.57 42.41
N ARG A 7 -7.17 5.23 41.29
CA ARG A 7 -7.62 4.55 40.07
C ARG A 7 -6.51 4.54 39.04
N VAL A 8 -6.30 3.38 38.44
CA VAL A 8 -5.34 3.20 37.35
C VAL A 8 -6.11 2.87 36.07
N HIS A 9 -5.95 3.72 35.08
CA HIS A 9 -6.59 3.59 33.77
C HIS A 9 -5.54 3.43 32.68
N ILE A 10 -5.87 2.68 31.64
CA ILE A 10 -5.00 2.43 30.50
C ILE A 10 -5.76 2.80 29.23
N GLY A 11 -5.18 3.67 28.41
CA GLY A 11 -5.84 4.20 27.22
C GLY A 11 -4.89 4.49 26.06
N SER A 12 -5.47 4.72 24.88
CA SER A 12 -4.74 5.03 23.65
C SER A 12 -4.34 6.51 23.55
N PHE A 13 -5.00 7.38 24.30
CA PHE A 13 -4.83 8.84 24.28
C PHE A 13 -4.32 9.36 25.62
N ASN A 14 -3.59 10.47 25.59
CA ASN A 14 -2.99 11.09 26.78
C ASN A 14 -4.01 11.80 27.68
N ASN A 15 -5.20 12.09 27.17
CA ASN A 15 -6.25 12.84 27.85
C ASN A 15 -7.22 11.95 28.65
N GLY A 16 -7.05 10.62 28.62
CA GLY A 16 -7.85 9.67 29.39
C GLY A 16 -9.31 9.47 28.92
N ILE A 17 -9.75 10.15 27.84
CA ILE A 17 -11.14 10.15 27.35
C ILE A 17 -11.63 8.75 26.94
N ASP A 18 -10.72 7.87 26.52
CA ASP A 18 -11.00 6.52 26.03
C ASP A 18 -10.20 5.46 26.81
N SER A 19 -10.03 5.68 28.12
CA SER A 19 -9.20 4.83 28.97
C SER A 19 -10.03 3.79 29.74
N LYS A 20 -9.63 2.52 29.65
CA LYS A 20 -10.26 1.41 30.36
C LYS A 20 -9.63 1.28 31.75
N MET A 21 -10.45 1.05 32.77
CA MET A 21 -9.97 0.88 34.14
C MET A 21 -9.18 -0.43 34.24
N CYS A 22 -7.90 -0.32 34.61
CA CYS A 22 -7.05 -1.49 34.87
C CYS A 22 -7.30 -2.03 36.27
N THR A 23 -7.28 -1.16 37.29
CA THR A 23 -7.51 -1.57 38.68
C THR A 23 -7.93 -0.39 39.56
N ASN A 24 -8.49 -0.71 40.72
CA ASN A 24 -8.86 0.24 41.77
C ASN A 24 -8.13 -0.12 43.08
N ILE A 25 -7.27 0.78 43.54
CA ILE A 25 -6.38 0.54 44.68
C ILE A 25 -7.02 1.17 45.92
N THR A 26 -7.60 0.34 46.78
CA THR A 26 -8.30 0.78 47.99
C THR A 26 -7.40 0.94 49.22
N ASN A 27 -6.20 0.33 49.21
CA ASN A 27 -5.28 0.29 50.36
C ASN A 27 -3.87 0.77 49.98
N PHE A 28 -3.76 1.95 49.37
CA PHE A 28 -2.48 2.54 49.02
C PHE A 28 -1.70 2.96 50.28
N LYS A 29 -0.47 2.50 50.43
CA LYS A 29 0.39 2.80 51.58
C LYS A 29 1.61 3.62 51.16
N GLY A 30 1.78 4.79 51.77
CA GLY A 30 2.94 5.64 51.53
C GLY A 30 4.23 5.03 52.10
N GLY A 31 5.34 5.20 51.38
CA GLY A 31 6.67 4.73 51.81
C GLY A 31 7.04 3.31 51.40
N GLU A 32 6.16 2.58 50.71
CA GLU A 32 6.42 1.23 50.19
C GLU A 32 5.96 1.06 48.73
N TRP A 33 6.44 0.00 48.08
CA TRP A 33 5.94 -0.41 46.76
C TRP A 33 4.53 -0.97 46.90
N ASN A 34 3.62 -0.49 46.05
CA ASN A 34 2.24 -0.95 46.01
C ASN A 34 2.01 -1.63 44.65
N ASP A 35 2.17 -2.96 44.60
CA ASP A 35 2.08 -3.75 43.36
C ASP A 35 0.66 -4.25 43.10
N PHE A 36 0.17 -4.07 41.86
CA PHE A 36 -1.17 -4.50 41.46
C PHE A 36 -1.20 -5.06 40.04
N LYS A 37 -2.13 -5.98 39.79
CA LYS A 37 -2.44 -6.49 38.45
C LYS A 37 -3.74 -5.88 37.96
N CYS A 38 -3.85 -5.67 36.65
CA CYS A 38 -5.14 -5.32 36.07
C CYS A 38 -6.13 -6.46 36.30
N THR A 39 -7.39 -6.12 36.58
CA THR A 39 -8.48 -7.09 36.77
C THR A 39 -8.81 -7.85 35.48
N GLU A 40 -8.46 -7.26 34.34
CA GLU A 40 -8.61 -7.84 33.01
C GLU A 40 -7.41 -7.44 32.13
N GLN A 41 -7.25 -8.09 30.98
CA GLN A 41 -6.18 -7.76 30.06
C GLN A 41 -6.48 -6.44 29.34
N VAL A 42 -5.88 -5.35 29.80
CA VAL A 42 -6.03 -4.02 29.20
C VAL A 42 -4.83 -3.70 28.30
N SER A 43 -5.06 -3.02 27.18
CA SER A 43 -4.01 -2.56 26.25
C SER A 43 -4.13 -1.06 26.02
N GLY A 44 -3.02 -0.34 26.01
CA GLY A 44 -3.00 1.10 25.76
C GLY A 44 -1.58 1.64 25.68
N ARG A 45 -1.48 2.92 25.31
CA ARG A 45 -0.20 3.65 25.18
C ARG A 45 0.10 4.49 26.43
N TYR A 46 -0.93 4.93 27.14
CA TYR A 46 -0.82 5.80 28.31
C TYR A 46 -1.41 5.08 29.53
N VAL A 47 -0.70 5.17 30.65
CA VAL A 47 -1.18 4.77 31.97
C VAL A 47 -1.49 6.03 32.75
N THR A 48 -2.75 6.22 33.12
CA THR A 48 -3.20 7.36 33.91
C THR A 48 -3.47 6.87 35.32
N VAL A 49 -2.68 7.36 36.27
CA VAL A 49 -2.96 7.21 37.70
C VAL A 49 -3.66 8.47 38.15
N PHE A 50 -4.90 8.36 38.61
CA PHE A 50 -5.65 9.52 39.10
C PHE A 50 -6.31 9.26 40.43
N LEU A 51 -6.34 10.31 41.25
CA LEU A 51 -7.01 10.34 42.53
C LEU A 51 -8.36 11.07 42.34
N PRO A 52 -9.51 10.43 42.63
CA PRO A 52 -10.82 11.02 42.35
C PRO A 52 -11.26 12.11 43.34
N GLU A 53 -10.53 12.33 44.43
CA GLU A 53 -10.84 13.33 45.47
C GLU A 53 -9.93 14.56 45.40
N THR A 54 -10.25 15.64 46.12
CA THR A 54 -9.50 16.92 46.20
C THR A 54 -8.13 16.82 46.91
N SER A 55 -7.61 15.61 47.08
CA SER A 55 -6.32 15.34 47.72
C SER A 55 -5.18 15.38 46.70
N ASN A 56 -3.96 15.61 47.18
CA ASN A 56 -2.77 15.64 46.33
C ASN A 56 -2.33 14.20 45.97
N LEU A 57 -2.17 13.92 44.67
CA LEU A 57 -1.54 12.69 44.20
C LEU A 57 -0.02 12.87 44.23
N ILE A 58 0.65 12.14 45.12
CA ILE A 58 2.12 12.12 45.23
C ILE A 58 2.60 10.71 44.90
N LEU A 59 3.38 10.58 43.82
CA LEU A 59 4.00 9.33 43.38
C LEU A 59 5.51 9.53 43.31
N CYS A 60 6.27 8.67 43.97
CA CYS A 60 7.73 8.74 43.96
C CYS A 60 8.34 8.01 42.75
N GLU A 61 7.81 6.84 42.39
CA GLU A 61 8.27 6.02 41.28
C GLU A 61 7.10 5.16 40.77
N VAL A 62 7.04 4.89 39.46
CA VAL A 62 5.99 4.07 38.84
C VAL A 62 6.62 3.07 37.88
N LYS A 63 6.45 1.77 38.17
CA LYS A 63 6.84 0.68 37.27
C LYS A 63 5.62 0.07 36.61
N ILE A 64 5.71 -0.12 35.29
CA ILE A 64 4.64 -0.72 34.48
C ILE A 64 5.15 -2.03 33.90
N TYR A 65 4.46 -3.13 34.19
CA TYR A 65 4.78 -4.45 33.68
C TYR A 65 3.75 -4.86 32.63
N GLY A 66 4.19 -5.08 31.40
CA GLY A 66 3.33 -5.51 30.31
C GLY A 66 4.12 -6.00 29.10
N LYS A 67 3.47 -6.80 28.24
CA LYS A 67 4.06 -7.23 26.97
C LYS A 67 3.77 -6.17 25.90
N ARG A 68 4.82 -5.57 25.33
CA ARG A 68 4.67 -4.74 24.13
C ARG A 68 4.20 -5.62 22.96
N LYS A 69 3.02 -5.31 22.40
CA LYS A 69 2.40 -6.07 21.31
C LYS A 69 3.07 -5.84 19.94
N ASP A 70 3.95 -4.86 19.82
CA ASP A 70 4.61 -4.45 18.58
C ASP A 70 6.08 -4.91 18.50
N LEU A 71 6.50 -5.91 19.27
CA LEU A 71 7.83 -6.51 19.13
C LEU A 71 8.00 -7.11 17.74
N ILE A 72 9.01 -6.67 17.00
CA ILE A 72 9.40 -7.25 15.72
C ILE A 72 10.11 -8.58 16.00
N ASN A 73 9.71 -9.64 15.30
CA ASN A 73 10.50 -10.87 15.33
C ASN A 73 11.78 -10.73 14.49
N THR A 74 12.94 -10.89 15.12
CA THR A 74 14.26 -10.75 14.50
C THR A 74 14.91 -12.08 14.11
N THR A 75 14.28 -13.24 14.33
CA THR A 75 14.85 -14.60 14.10
C THR A 75 15.53 -14.79 12.74
N ASN A 76 14.97 -14.24 11.66
CA ASN A 76 15.55 -14.34 10.30
C ASN A 76 16.25 -13.06 9.83
N SER A 77 16.38 -12.06 10.71
CA SER A 77 17.01 -10.79 10.36
C SER A 77 18.50 -10.97 10.13
N ILE A 78 19.03 -10.20 9.18
CA ILE A 78 20.45 -10.27 8.84
C ILE A 78 21.19 -9.27 9.72
N THR A 79 22.06 -9.76 10.60
CA THR A 79 22.91 -8.90 11.44
C THR A 79 24.30 -8.79 10.86
N SER A 80 24.98 -7.69 11.16
CA SER A 80 26.39 -7.47 10.82
C SER A 80 27.02 -6.52 11.85
N GLN A 81 28.32 -6.61 12.06
CA GLN A 81 29.06 -5.68 12.90
C GLN A 81 30.43 -5.34 12.31
N SER A 82 31.05 -4.27 12.77
CA SER A 82 32.34 -3.77 12.29
C SER A 82 33.47 -4.80 12.38
N SER A 83 33.50 -5.57 13.47
CA SER A 83 34.47 -6.63 13.70
C SER A 83 33.94 -7.66 14.70
N ASN A 84 34.39 -8.91 14.65
CA ASN A 84 33.98 -9.95 15.60
C ASN A 84 35.11 -10.22 16.60
N TYR A 85 34.89 -9.90 17.87
CA TYR A 85 35.82 -10.26 18.94
C TYR A 85 35.95 -11.78 19.07
N ARG A 86 37.16 -12.26 19.35
CA ARG A 86 37.46 -13.68 19.54
C ARG A 86 38.24 -13.90 20.82
N ALA A 87 37.74 -14.78 21.66
CA ALA A 87 38.42 -15.23 22.87
C ALA A 87 38.28 -16.74 23.03
N HIS A 88 39.37 -17.42 23.40
CA HIS A 88 39.38 -18.87 23.63
C HIS A 88 38.77 -19.71 22.49
N GLY A 89 38.99 -19.29 21.23
CA GLY A 89 38.44 -19.95 20.04
C GLY A 89 36.95 -19.67 19.75
N VAL A 90 36.27 -18.89 20.59
CA VAL A 90 34.87 -18.51 20.43
C VAL A 90 34.76 -17.14 19.76
N SER A 91 33.91 -17.03 18.73
CA SER A 91 33.63 -15.77 18.03
C SER A 91 32.33 -15.13 18.55
N TYR A 92 32.39 -13.86 18.94
CA TYR A 92 31.27 -13.07 19.45
C TYR A 92 30.58 -12.32 18.31
N SER A 93 29.92 -13.09 17.44
CA SER A 93 29.29 -12.59 16.20
C SER A 93 28.03 -11.76 16.45
N SER A 94 27.67 -10.94 15.46
CA SER A 94 26.51 -10.03 15.50
C SER A 94 25.17 -10.69 15.76
N GLY A 95 24.99 -11.95 15.37
CA GLY A 95 23.73 -12.68 15.56
C GLY A 95 23.35 -12.90 17.02
N ARG A 96 24.33 -12.91 17.94
CA ARG A 96 24.11 -13.13 19.37
C ARG A 96 23.23 -12.05 20.00
N ALA A 97 23.30 -10.82 19.50
CA ALA A 97 22.47 -9.72 20.00
C ALA A 97 20.96 -9.87 19.69
N THR A 98 20.54 -10.90 18.97
CA THR A 98 19.14 -11.11 18.54
C THR A 98 18.72 -12.58 18.59
N ASP A 99 19.46 -13.43 19.30
CA ASP A 99 19.26 -14.88 19.31
C ASP A 99 18.28 -15.36 20.40
N GLY A 100 17.80 -14.45 21.26
CA GLY A 100 16.90 -14.75 22.36
C GLY A 100 17.61 -15.19 23.64
N ASN A 101 18.95 -15.21 23.66
CA ASN A 101 19.76 -15.60 24.80
C ASN A 101 20.53 -14.41 25.38
N GLU A 102 19.96 -13.82 26.43
CA GLU A 102 20.50 -12.64 27.14
C GLU A 102 21.90 -12.86 27.76
N THR A 103 22.40 -14.11 27.80
CA THR A 103 23.76 -14.44 28.29
C THR A 103 24.83 -14.45 27.20
N LEU A 104 24.44 -14.42 25.92
CA LEU A 104 25.36 -14.44 24.79
C LEU A 104 25.40 -13.09 24.11
N CYS A 105 26.57 -12.45 24.09
CA CYS A 105 26.68 -11.10 23.55
C CYS A 105 27.39 -11.05 22.20
N ALA A 106 26.90 -10.18 21.32
CA ALA A 106 27.68 -9.66 20.20
C ALA A 106 28.74 -8.71 20.77
N ASN A 107 29.98 -8.81 20.28
CA ASN A 107 31.09 -8.02 20.81
C ASN A 107 32.05 -7.63 19.69
N THR A 108 32.31 -6.33 19.52
CA THR A 108 33.30 -5.80 18.59
C THR A 108 34.70 -5.79 19.20
N ASN A 109 35.74 -5.70 18.38
CA ASN A 109 37.07 -5.42 18.88
C ASN A 109 37.14 -3.98 19.46
N ASP A 110 38.20 -3.70 20.21
CA ASP A 110 38.62 -2.34 20.53
C ASP A 110 39.10 -1.66 19.23
N GLU A 111 38.26 -0.79 18.69
CA GLU A 111 38.45 -0.16 17.37
C GLU A 111 37.79 1.22 17.32
N GLN A 112 38.17 2.05 16.35
CA GLN A 112 37.51 3.35 16.18
C GLN A 112 36.13 3.18 15.55
N LYS A 113 35.13 3.80 16.18
CA LYS A 113 33.75 3.90 15.70
C LYS A 113 33.10 2.54 15.39
N PRO A 114 33.07 1.59 16.36
CA PRO A 114 32.46 0.30 16.15
C PRO A 114 30.96 0.46 15.90
N TRP A 115 30.40 -0.48 15.14
CA TRP A 115 28.98 -0.51 14.82
C TRP A 115 28.43 -1.92 14.76
N TRP A 116 27.16 -2.06 15.12
CA TRP A 116 26.32 -3.24 14.93
C TRP A 116 25.07 -2.82 14.16
N ARG A 117 24.62 -3.63 13.20
CA ARG A 117 23.44 -3.37 12.38
C ARG A 117 22.60 -4.62 12.22
N ILE A 118 21.29 -4.42 12.20
CA ILE A 118 20.29 -5.41 11.81
C ILE A 118 19.47 -4.92 10.60
N ASP A 119 19.24 -5.82 9.64
CA ASP A 119 18.27 -5.70 8.56
C ASP A 119 16.95 -6.35 8.97
N LEU A 120 15.90 -5.54 9.17
CA LEU A 120 14.58 -5.98 9.59
C LEU A 120 13.76 -6.65 8.48
N LEU A 121 14.31 -6.76 7.26
CA LEU A 121 13.63 -7.38 6.11
C LEU A 121 12.33 -6.67 5.68
N GLY A 122 12.20 -5.40 6.05
CA GLY A 122 11.01 -4.58 5.78
C GLY A 122 11.19 -3.17 6.31
N VAL A 123 10.34 -2.22 5.91
CA VAL A 123 10.38 -0.85 6.44
C VAL A 123 9.39 -0.73 7.60
N TYR A 124 9.90 -0.39 8.77
CA TYR A 124 9.16 -0.33 10.03
C TYR A 124 9.14 1.11 10.55
N ASN A 125 8.03 1.53 11.19
CA ASN A 125 7.96 2.80 11.92
C ASN A 125 8.36 2.60 13.39
N ILE A 126 9.66 2.64 13.65
CA ILE A 126 10.25 2.21 14.92
C ILE A 126 9.69 3.04 16.09
N SER A 127 9.01 2.36 17.01
CA SER A 127 8.40 2.95 18.21
C SER A 127 9.33 2.93 19.40
N GLY A 128 10.30 2.01 19.42
CA GLY A 128 11.38 1.99 20.40
C GLY A 128 12.29 0.78 20.24
N ILE A 129 13.42 0.83 20.93
CA ILE A 129 14.47 -0.19 20.90
C ILE A 129 14.92 -0.42 22.34
N SER A 130 14.95 -1.67 22.75
CA SER A 130 15.44 -2.09 24.05
C SER A 130 16.73 -2.87 23.87
N ILE A 131 17.72 -2.56 24.70
CA ILE A 131 19.05 -3.19 24.65
C ILE A 131 19.37 -3.73 26.04
N TYR A 132 19.81 -4.97 26.09
CA TYR A 132 20.30 -5.63 27.29
C TYR A 132 21.81 -5.85 27.19
N ASN A 133 22.51 -5.62 28.29
CA ASN A 133 23.93 -5.96 28.45
C ASN A 133 24.19 -6.49 29.87
N VAL A 134 25.23 -7.30 30.02
CA VAL A 134 25.72 -7.81 31.31
C VAL A 134 26.79 -6.88 31.90
N VAL A 135 27.08 -7.02 33.19
CA VAL A 135 28.18 -6.31 33.86
C VAL A 135 29.55 -6.86 33.41
N GLY A 136 30.50 -5.96 33.12
CA GLY A 136 31.87 -6.33 32.76
C GLY A 136 32.79 -5.13 32.56
N ASP A 137 34.03 -5.39 32.12
CA ASP A 137 34.94 -4.31 31.71
C ASP A 137 34.48 -3.74 30.36
N ASN A 138 34.43 -2.41 30.24
CA ASN A 138 34.03 -1.68 29.03
C ASN A 138 32.59 -1.97 28.54
N THR A 139 31.68 -2.35 29.43
CA THR A 139 30.25 -2.59 29.12
C THR A 139 29.38 -1.34 29.15
N ASN A 140 29.90 -0.21 29.67
CA ASN A 140 29.22 1.08 29.61
C ASN A 140 29.21 1.61 28.17
N MET A 141 28.00 1.73 27.62
CA MET A 141 27.73 2.22 26.27
C MET A 141 27.15 3.65 26.25
N ASP A 142 27.31 4.42 27.32
CA ASP A 142 26.88 5.82 27.38
C ASP A 142 27.45 6.61 26.19
N GLY A 143 26.55 7.23 25.43
CA GLY A 143 26.90 8.00 24.23
C GLY A 143 26.92 7.21 22.93
N ALA A 144 26.65 5.90 22.95
CA ALA A 144 26.30 5.15 21.74
C ALA A 144 25.06 5.76 21.06
N GLN A 145 24.99 5.66 19.75
CA GLN A 145 23.91 6.22 18.94
C GLN A 145 23.13 5.12 18.24
N ILE A 146 21.81 5.18 18.36
CA ILE A 146 20.88 4.31 17.66
C ILE A 146 20.33 5.06 16.44
N ARG A 147 20.55 4.51 15.26
CA ARG A 147 20.19 5.10 13.97
C ARG A 147 19.25 4.20 13.19
N VAL A 148 18.27 4.79 12.52
CA VAL A 148 17.21 4.07 11.81
C VAL A 148 17.01 4.69 10.43
N GLY A 149 16.98 3.85 9.39
CA GLY A 149 16.68 4.32 8.04
C GLY A 149 16.74 3.23 6.97
N ASN A 150 16.69 3.63 5.71
CA ASN A 150 16.65 2.73 4.55
C ASN A 150 17.97 2.65 3.79
N SER A 151 18.98 3.46 4.15
CA SER A 151 20.28 3.44 3.50
C SER A 151 21.21 2.42 4.15
N ARG A 152 21.96 1.69 3.33
CA ARG A 152 23.11 0.87 3.76
C ARG A 152 24.43 1.62 3.68
N GLU A 153 24.44 2.83 3.13
CA GLU A 153 25.66 3.64 3.00
C GLU A 153 26.31 3.87 4.36
N ASN A 154 27.64 3.82 4.38
CA ASN A 154 28.43 3.93 5.60
C ASN A 154 27.90 3.00 6.71
N ASN A 155 27.54 1.77 6.33
CA ASN A 155 26.95 0.75 7.19
C ASN A 155 25.65 1.16 7.90
N GLY A 156 24.94 2.17 7.40
CA GLY A 156 23.72 2.68 8.01
C GLY A 156 23.96 3.82 9.02
N ILE A 157 25.19 4.26 9.23
CA ILE A 157 25.55 5.37 10.13
C ILE A 157 25.05 6.71 9.60
N ASN A 158 24.84 6.84 8.28
CA ASN A 158 24.25 8.05 7.70
C ASN A 158 22.74 8.16 7.92
N ASN A 159 22.08 7.09 8.42
CA ASN A 159 20.67 7.14 8.74
C ASN A 159 20.39 8.06 9.93
N LYS A 160 19.12 8.46 10.07
CA LYS A 160 18.65 9.39 11.09
C LYS A 160 18.88 8.82 12.49
N ILE A 161 19.33 9.66 13.41
CA ILE A 161 19.44 9.31 14.83
C ILE A 161 18.02 9.14 15.37
N CYS A 162 17.72 7.94 15.89
CA CYS A 162 16.51 7.65 16.64
C CYS A 162 16.69 8.09 18.10
N ALA A 163 17.78 7.64 18.75
CA ALA A 163 18.08 7.93 20.15
C ALA A 163 19.59 7.89 20.42
N ASN A 164 20.02 8.61 21.45
CA ASN A 164 21.33 8.45 22.07
C ASN A 164 21.18 7.57 23.32
N MET A 165 22.10 6.65 23.54
CA MET A 165 22.07 5.73 24.67
C MET A 165 22.61 6.42 25.93
N ILE A 166 21.77 7.22 26.59
CA ILE A 166 22.10 7.88 27.86
C ILE A 166 20.80 8.01 28.69
N PRO A 167 20.79 7.59 29.98
CA PRO A 167 21.82 6.78 30.63
C PRO A 167 21.76 5.31 30.16
N PHE A 168 22.88 4.60 30.27
CA PHE A 168 22.98 3.15 30.15
C PHE A 168 23.17 2.51 31.53
N ILE A 169 22.34 1.52 31.85
CA ILE A 169 22.37 0.79 33.12
C ILE A 169 22.65 -0.68 32.82
N GLU A 170 23.75 -1.21 33.38
CA GLU A 170 24.13 -2.61 33.23
C GLU A 170 23.15 -3.55 33.94
N GLU A 171 23.06 -4.81 33.50
CA GLU A 171 22.13 -5.83 34.03
C GLU A 171 20.64 -5.49 33.89
N GLN A 172 20.29 -4.47 33.11
CA GLN A 172 18.92 -4.05 32.88
C GLN A 172 18.59 -3.85 31.40
N TRP A 173 17.29 -3.95 31.11
CA TRP A 173 16.74 -3.58 29.83
C TRP A 173 16.72 -2.06 29.68
N ASN A 174 17.60 -1.54 28.83
CA ASN A 174 17.71 -0.12 28.51
C ASN A 174 16.76 0.21 27.36
N ASN A 175 15.72 0.99 27.65
CA ASN A 175 14.62 1.25 26.71
C ASN A 175 14.76 2.65 26.09
N TYR A 176 14.99 2.69 24.79
CA TYR A 176 15.15 3.93 24.03
C TYR A 176 13.96 4.15 23.11
N THR A 177 13.30 5.29 23.27
CA THR A 177 12.21 5.72 22.37
C THR A 177 12.78 6.72 21.37
N CYS A 178 12.43 6.58 20.09
CA CYS A 178 12.88 7.56 19.09
C CYS A 178 12.26 8.93 19.39
N ALA A 179 13.08 9.99 19.38
CA ALA A 179 12.62 11.35 19.66
C ALA A 179 11.57 11.87 18.65
N GLU A 180 11.63 11.34 17.43
CA GLU A 180 10.66 11.58 16.36
C GLU A 180 10.21 10.25 15.74
N GLN A 181 9.12 10.24 14.97
CA GLN A 181 8.77 9.06 14.18
C GLN A 181 9.84 8.80 13.13
N VAL A 182 10.64 7.75 13.34
CA VAL A 182 11.68 7.32 12.39
C VAL A 182 11.25 6.01 11.74
N SER A 183 11.17 6.00 10.42
CA SER A 183 10.92 4.78 9.65
C SER A 183 12.21 4.28 9.01
N GLY A 184 12.45 2.97 9.05
CA GLY A 184 13.62 2.37 8.44
C GLY A 184 13.56 0.85 8.33
N ARG A 185 14.39 0.31 7.43
CA ARG A 185 14.68 -1.12 7.30
C ARG A 185 15.88 -1.55 8.13
N TYR A 186 16.84 -0.64 8.32
CA TYR A 186 18.06 -0.89 9.07
C TYR A 186 18.01 -0.17 10.41
N VAL A 187 18.37 -0.88 11.46
CA VAL A 187 18.68 -0.31 12.78
C VAL A 187 20.18 -0.52 13.00
N THR A 188 20.89 0.57 13.28
CA THR A 188 22.35 0.57 13.50
C THR A 188 22.64 1.17 14.86
N VAL A 189 23.37 0.44 15.70
CA VAL A 189 23.96 0.95 16.94
C VAL A 189 25.42 1.24 16.63
N SER A 190 25.87 2.47 16.87
CA SER A 190 27.26 2.89 16.61
C SER A 190 27.80 3.67 17.78
N PHE A 191 29.03 3.40 18.20
CA PHE A 191 29.73 4.19 19.20
C PHE A 191 30.62 5.23 18.50
N PRO A 192 30.59 6.53 18.86
CA PRO A 192 31.43 7.54 18.21
C PRO A 192 32.90 7.54 18.67
N GLY A 193 33.22 6.86 19.78
CA GLY A 193 34.57 6.73 20.34
C GLY A 193 35.29 5.44 19.96
N THR A 194 36.15 4.94 20.85
CA THR A 194 36.94 3.69 20.68
C THR A 194 36.41 2.51 21.48
N ASN A 195 35.47 2.72 22.41
CA ASN A 195 34.97 1.62 23.23
C ASN A 195 34.26 0.57 22.36
N PRO A 196 34.48 -0.73 22.61
CA PRO A 196 33.79 -1.81 21.91
C PRO A 196 32.28 -1.76 22.18
N LEU A 197 31.48 -2.24 21.22
CA LEU A 197 30.05 -2.45 21.40
C LEU A 197 29.79 -3.87 21.88
N ILE A 198 29.15 -3.98 23.05
CA ILE A 198 28.73 -5.25 23.64
C ILE A 198 27.21 -5.25 23.76
N LEU A 199 26.55 -6.08 22.96
CA LEU A 199 25.09 -6.16 22.88
C LEU A 199 24.65 -7.60 23.14
N CYS A 200 24.02 -7.85 24.29
CA CYS A 200 23.58 -9.20 24.66
C CYS A 200 22.19 -9.52 24.13
N GLU A 201 21.29 -8.54 24.10
CA GLU A 201 20.00 -8.71 23.41
C GLU A 201 19.46 -7.36 22.94
N VAL A 202 18.87 -7.34 21.75
CA VAL A 202 18.30 -6.15 21.12
C VAL A 202 16.88 -6.45 20.67
N LYS A 203 15.91 -5.85 21.36
CA LYS A 203 14.48 -5.95 21.04
C LYS A 203 14.02 -4.68 20.34
N ILE A 204 13.41 -4.82 19.17
CA ILE A 204 12.97 -3.69 18.36
C ILE A 204 11.45 -3.70 18.29
N TYR A 205 10.82 -2.57 18.58
CA TYR A 205 9.37 -2.43 18.65
C TYR A 205 8.89 -1.51 17.53
N SER A 206 7.90 -1.97 16.76
CA SER A 206 7.32 -1.24 15.65
C SER A 206 6.09 -1.92 15.05
N LYS A 207 5.30 -1.15 14.31
CA LYS A 207 4.42 -1.67 13.26
C LYS A 207 5.09 -1.53 11.88
N ARG A 208 4.94 -2.53 11.00
CA ARG A 208 5.47 -2.48 9.62
C ARG A 208 4.62 -1.54 8.76
N LYS A 209 5.25 -0.71 7.91
CA LYS A 209 4.63 0.49 7.28
C LYS A 209 3.83 0.21 6.00
N ASP A 210 3.73 -1.04 5.58
CA ASP A 210 3.21 -1.42 4.26
C ASP A 210 2.43 -2.74 4.28
N LEU A 211 1.73 -3.03 5.39
CA LEU A 211 0.80 -4.16 5.44
C LEU A 211 -0.31 -3.98 4.39
N ILE A 212 -0.45 -4.96 3.51
CA ILE A 212 -1.52 -4.99 2.52
C ILE A 212 -2.79 -5.45 3.23
N ASN A 213 -3.89 -4.72 3.01
CA ASN A 213 -5.20 -5.15 3.48
C ASN A 213 -5.68 -6.36 2.66
N THR A 214 -5.82 -7.52 3.30
CA THR A 214 -6.23 -8.78 2.67
C THR A 214 -7.70 -9.11 2.83
N THR A 215 -8.51 -8.32 3.54
CA THR A 215 -9.92 -8.64 3.86
C THR A 215 -10.78 -8.97 2.63
N ASN A 216 -10.54 -8.31 1.49
CA ASN A 216 -11.27 -8.54 0.23
C ASN A 216 -10.51 -9.43 -0.77
N SER A 217 -9.46 -10.10 -0.32
CA SER A 217 -8.65 -10.97 -1.17
C SER A 217 -9.24 -12.37 -1.19
N ILE A 218 -9.18 -13.01 -2.35
CA ILE A 218 -9.72 -14.37 -2.52
C ILE A 218 -8.62 -15.35 -2.14
N THR A 219 -8.89 -16.23 -1.17
CA THR A 219 -7.99 -17.32 -0.81
C THR A 219 -8.45 -18.65 -1.39
N SER A 220 -7.51 -19.58 -1.60
CA SER A 220 -7.80 -20.94 -2.05
C SER A 220 -6.65 -21.86 -1.66
N GLN A 221 -6.92 -23.16 -1.54
CA GLN A 221 -5.90 -24.15 -1.23
C GLN A 221 -6.14 -25.47 -1.99
N SER A 222 -5.15 -26.37 -1.99
CA SER A 222 -5.18 -27.63 -2.74
C SER A 222 -6.28 -28.60 -2.29
N SER A 223 -6.64 -28.56 -1.01
CA SER A 223 -7.74 -29.31 -0.39
C SER A 223 -8.05 -28.70 0.97
N ASN A 224 -9.27 -28.87 1.47
CA ASN A 224 -9.62 -28.50 2.85
C ASN A 224 -9.63 -29.75 3.72
N TYR A 225 -8.95 -29.71 4.85
CA TYR A 225 -9.17 -30.71 5.90
C TYR A 225 -10.55 -30.50 6.52
N ILE A 226 -11.25 -31.60 6.76
CA ILE A 226 -12.53 -31.67 7.45
C ILE A 226 -12.31 -32.63 8.61
N ASP A 227 -12.60 -32.21 9.83
CA ASP A 227 -12.48 -33.05 11.01
C ASP A 227 -13.73 -33.93 11.24
N ASP A 228 -13.69 -34.71 12.31
CA ASP A 228 -14.77 -35.65 12.65
C ASP A 228 -16.10 -34.94 13.00
N ASP A 229 -16.05 -33.64 13.31
CA ASP A 229 -17.23 -32.79 13.58
C ASP A 229 -17.73 -32.06 12.32
N ASP A 230 -17.29 -32.48 11.13
CA ASP A 230 -17.61 -31.89 9.82
C ASP A 230 -17.15 -30.42 9.68
N PHE A 231 -16.20 -29.99 10.51
CA PHE A 231 -15.69 -28.62 10.48
C PHE A 231 -14.57 -28.47 9.46
N SER A 232 -14.72 -27.48 8.55
CA SER A 232 -13.77 -27.26 7.45
C SER A 232 -12.71 -26.21 7.77
N TYR A 233 -11.44 -26.61 7.66
CA TYR A 233 -10.27 -25.75 7.80
C TYR A 233 -9.93 -25.07 6.48
N SER A 234 -10.80 -24.13 6.08
CA SER A 234 -10.70 -23.42 4.79
C SER A 234 -9.47 -22.50 4.68
N SER A 235 -9.12 -22.12 3.45
CA SER A 235 -7.98 -21.24 3.17
C SER A 235 -8.11 -19.82 3.75
N GLY A 236 -9.33 -19.35 4.06
CA GLY A 236 -9.55 -17.98 4.57
C GLY A 236 -8.95 -17.75 5.95
N ARG A 237 -8.87 -18.81 6.75
CA ARG A 237 -8.34 -18.80 8.13
C ARG A 237 -6.93 -18.25 8.23
N ALA A 238 -6.09 -18.49 7.20
CA ALA A 238 -4.72 -17.99 7.18
C ALA A 238 -4.59 -16.46 7.00
N THR A 239 -5.69 -15.70 6.90
CA THR A 239 -5.70 -14.25 6.60
C THR A 239 -6.82 -13.50 7.33
N ASP A 240 -7.44 -14.10 8.33
CA ASP A 240 -8.63 -13.56 9.01
C ASP A 240 -8.31 -12.65 10.21
N GLY A 241 -7.06 -12.63 10.66
CA GLY A 241 -6.60 -11.84 11.79
C GLY A 241 -6.52 -12.61 13.11
N ASP A 242 -6.94 -13.88 13.17
CA ASP A 242 -6.86 -14.73 14.35
C ASP A 242 -5.72 -15.76 14.23
N GLU A 243 -4.61 -15.50 14.93
CA GLU A 243 -3.42 -16.36 14.95
C GLU A 243 -3.67 -17.78 15.49
N LYS A 244 -4.86 -18.05 16.06
CA LYS A 244 -5.26 -19.37 16.56
C LYS A 244 -6.05 -20.19 15.55
N GLU A 245 -6.62 -19.56 14.52
CA GLU A 245 -7.31 -20.27 13.46
C GLU A 245 -6.32 -20.60 12.35
N CYS A 246 -6.38 -21.83 11.81
CA CYS A 246 -5.41 -22.24 10.78
C CYS A 246 -6.09 -22.80 9.54
N ALA A 247 -5.58 -22.42 8.38
CA ALA A 247 -5.86 -23.10 7.12
C ALA A 247 -5.08 -24.42 7.10
N HIS A 248 -5.76 -25.51 6.75
CA HIS A 248 -5.20 -26.86 6.83
C HIS A 248 -5.60 -27.67 5.59
N THR A 249 -4.61 -28.24 4.89
CA THR A 249 -4.86 -29.15 3.77
C THR A 249 -5.00 -30.59 4.23
N GLU A 250 -5.74 -31.43 3.52
CA GLU A 250 -5.86 -32.87 3.85
C GLU A 250 -4.50 -33.59 4.03
N PRO A 251 -4.42 -34.56 4.97
CA PRO A 251 -3.21 -35.33 5.26
C PRO A 251 -2.95 -36.42 4.19
N LYS A 252 -2.50 -36.02 3.00
CA LYS A 252 -2.19 -36.95 1.89
C LYS A 252 -0.83 -36.67 1.28
N ARG A 253 -0.12 -37.72 0.85
CA ARG A 253 1.16 -37.53 0.17
C ARG A 253 0.96 -36.81 -1.16
N GLY A 254 1.52 -35.62 -1.30
CA GLY A 254 1.38 -34.86 -2.53
C GLY A 254 2.05 -33.49 -2.49
N ASN A 255 1.63 -32.64 -3.41
CA ASN A 255 1.99 -31.23 -3.42
C ASN A 255 0.83 -30.44 -2.81
N HIS A 256 1.10 -29.78 -1.70
CA HIS A 256 0.14 -28.94 -1.00
C HIS A 256 0.40 -27.48 -1.36
N TRP A 257 -0.65 -26.70 -1.51
CA TRP A 257 -0.51 -25.27 -1.74
C TRP A 257 -1.65 -24.50 -1.10
N TRP A 258 -1.31 -23.32 -0.59
CA TRP A 258 -2.23 -22.28 -0.18
C TRP A 258 -1.94 -21.04 -1.02
N ARG A 259 -2.98 -20.26 -1.35
CA ARG A 259 -2.85 -19.11 -2.21
C ARG A 259 -3.82 -18.01 -1.84
N ILE A 260 -3.35 -16.78 -2.04
CA ILE A 260 -4.15 -15.56 -2.01
C ILE A 260 -4.01 -14.79 -3.35
N GLU A 261 -5.14 -14.28 -3.82
CA GLU A 261 -5.26 -13.36 -4.95
C GLU A 261 -5.51 -11.95 -4.42
N LEU A 262 -4.48 -11.11 -4.53
CA LEU A 262 -4.54 -9.70 -4.14
C LEU A 262 -5.44 -8.90 -5.10
N PRO A 263 -5.97 -7.74 -4.65
CA PRO A 263 -6.88 -6.93 -5.45
C PRO A 263 -6.22 -6.24 -6.66
N GLY A 264 -4.89 -6.21 -6.72
CA GLY A 264 -4.11 -5.60 -7.79
C GLY A 264 -2.74 -6.24 -7.89
N ILE A 265 -1.83 -5.61 -8.63
CA ILE A 265 -0.43 -6.02 -8.69
C ILE A 265 0.33 -5.20 -7.66
N TYR A 266 1.01 -5.90 -6.74
CA TYR A 266 1.79 -5.25 -5.69
C TYR A 266 3.27 -5.56 -5.89
N ASP A 267 4.11 -4.55 -5.68
CA ASP A 267 5.54 -4.71 -5.39
C ASP A 267 5.65 -5.24 -3.96
N ILE A 268 5.83 -6.56 -3.85
CA ILE A 268 5.86 -7.23 -2.55
C ILE A 268 7.21 -6.95 -1.89
N SER A 269 7.17 -6.40 -0.68
CA SER A 269 8.34 -6.07 0.12
C SER A 269 8.66 -7.15 1.15
N GLY A 270 7.72 -8.03 1.48
CA GLY A 270 7.94 -9.17 2.37
C GLY A 270 6.65 -9.89 2.74
N ILE A 271 6.80 -11.05 3.37
CA ILE A 271 5.70 -11.91 3.82
C ILE A 271 6.08 -12.44 5.20
N SER A 272 5.14 -12.37 6.14
CA SER A 272 5.27 -12.95 7.47
C SER A 272 4.27 -14.06 7.64
N ILE A 273 4.71 -15.20 8.18
CA ILE A 273 3.88 -16.39 8.38
C ILE A 273 3.99 -16.83 9.84
N TYR A 274 2.86 -17.13 10.46
CA TYR A 274 2.75 -17.64 11.82
C TYR A 274 2.06 -19.00 11.82
N ASN A 275 2.58 -19.94 12.61
CA ASN A 275 1.91 -21.20 12.96
C ASN A 275 2.01 -21.45 14.48
N THR A 276 1.01 -22.14 15.02
CA THR A 276 1.04 -22.71 16.37
C THR A 276 2.03 -23.87 16.45
N LYS A 277 2.26 -24.40 17.66
CA LYS A 277 3.07 -25.59 17.89
C LYS A 277 2.17 -26.81 18.05
N GLU A 278 1.95 -27.49 16.92
CA GLU A 278 1.20 -28.75 16.84
C GLU A 278 1.86 -29.70 15.82
N ASP A 279 1.37 -30.95 15.74
CA ASP A 279 1.92 -31.92 14.80
C ASP A 279 1.85 -31.40 13.35
N ASN A 280 2.97 -31.51 12.63
CA ASN A 280 3.15 -31.06 11.24
C ASN A 280 3.00 -29.54 11.00
N THR A 281 3.05 -28.69 12.03
CA THR A 281 3.04 -27.23 11.87
C THR A 281 4.39 -26.64 11.43
N ASN A 282 5.47 -27.42 11.50
CA ASN A 282 6.79 -27.03 10.98
C ASN A 282 6.81 -26.97 9.43
N MET A 283 6.91 -25.75 8.91
CA MET A 283 6.90 -25.45 7.47
C MET A 283 8.31 -25.37 6.84
N ASN A 284 9.35 -25.92 7.47
CA ASN A 284 10.68 -25.97 6.88
C ASN A 284 10.67 -26.68 5.51
N GLY A 285 11.17 -25.96 4.50
CA GLY A 285 11.24 -26.40 3.12
C GLY A 285 10.06 -25.97 2.24
N ALA A 286 9.05 -25.29 2.79
CA ALA A 286 8.01 -24.66 1.99
C ALA A 286 8.59 -23.54 1.10
N GLN A 287 7.96 -23.27 -0.03
CA GLN A 287 8.38 -22.26 -0.99
C GLN A 287 7.30 -21.21 -1.17
N ILE A 288 7.73 -19.95 -1.20
CA ILE A 288 6.87 -18.80 -1.45
C ILE A 288 7.03 -18.39 -2.91
N HIS A 289 5.95 -18.43 -3.68
CA HIS A 289 5.90 -18.04 -5.09
C HIS A 289 5.09 -16.76 -5.27
N ILE A 290 5.61 -15.81 -6.06
CA ILE A 290 4.96 -14.52 -6.31
C ILE A 290 4.97 -14.21 -7.80
N GLY A 291 3.81 -13.83 -8.35
CA GLY A 291 3.73 -13.37 -9.74
C GLY A 291 2.31 -13.14 -10.24
N ASN A 292 2.16 -13.08 -11.56
CA ASN A 292 0.91 -12.73 -12.25
C ASN A 292 0.37 -13.87 -13.12
N SER A 293 1.14 -14.93 -13.34
CA SER A 293 0.70 -16.07 -14.16
C SER A 293 -0.42 -16.83 -13.45
N ARG A 294 -1.44 -17.22 -14.23
CA ARG A 294 -2.55 -18.09 -13.81
C ARG A 294 -2.28 -19.58 -14.03
N GLN A 295 -1.21 -19.94 -14.73
CA GLN A 295 -0.92 -21.31 -15.16
C GLN A 295 -0.33 -22.19 -14.03
N ASN A 296 -0.51 -23.51 -14.14
CA ASN A 296 0.03 -24.54 -13.23
C ASN A 296 -0.20 -24.24 -11.74
N ASN A 297 -1.46 -23.98 -11.36
CA ASN A 297 -1.84 -23.56 -10.00
C ASN A 297 -1.05 -22.34 -9.47
N ARG A 298 -0.43 -21.57 -10.39
CA ARG A 298 0.36 -20.36 -10.12
C ARG A 298 1.71 -20.64 -9.42
N ILE A 299 2.14 -21.90 -9.36
CA ILE A 299 3.43 -22.34 -8.78
C ILE A 299 4.60 -22.06 -9.74
N ASN A 300 4.32 -21.88 -11.04
CA ASN A 300 5.32 -21.42 -12.02
C ASN A 300 5.74 -19.96 -11.82
N ASN A 301 5.04 -19.21 -10.96
CA ASN A 301 5.48 -17.88 -10.58
C ASN A 301 6.83 -17.96 -9.82
N LYS A 302 7.57 -16.85 -9.85
CA LYS A 302 8.94 -16.79 -9.33
C LYS A 302 8.99 -17.20 -7.87
N ILE A 303 9.92 -18.09 -7.53
CA ILE A 303 10.23 -18.42 -6.14
C ILE A 303 10.86 -17.17 -5.52
N CYS A 304 10.12 -16.57 -4.58
CA CYS A 304 10.55 -15.42 -3.79
C CYS A 304 11.51 -15.85 -2.68
N ALA A 305 11.13 -16.86 -1.90
CA ALA A 305 11.89 -17.34 -0.76
C ALA A 305 11.61 -18.82 -0.48
N ASN A 306 12.59 -19.51 0.10
CA ASN A 306 12.41 -20.80 0.74
C ASN A 306 12.24 -20.58 2.26
N MET A 307 11.26 -21.23 2.86
CA MET A 307 10.98 -21.14 4.30
C MET A 307 11.96 -22.01 5.07
N THR A 308 13.11 -21.45 5.43
CA THR A 308 14.11 -22.08 6.29
C THR A 308 15.03 -21.01 6.89
N PRO A 309 15.24 -20.98 8.22
CA PRO A 309 14.51 -21.77 9.22
C PRO A 309 13.08 -21.24 9.45
N PHE A 310 12.18 -22.12 9.85
CA PHE A 310 10.84 -21.83 10.36
C PHE A 310 10.75 -22.24 11.83
N ILE A 311 10.28 -21.32 12.67
CA ILE A 311 10.10 -21.53 14.12
C ILE A 311 8.61 -21.40 14.46
N GLU A 312 8.06 -22.41 15.12
CA GLU A 312 6.67 -22.46 15.59
C GLU A 312 6.43 -21.46 16.73
N GLU A 313 5.18 -21.04 16.94
CA GLU A 313 4.76 -20.02 17.93
C GLU A 313 5.40 -18.65 17.73
N GLN A 314 5.92 -18.38 16.53
CA GLN A 314 6.57 -17.12 16.18
C GLN A 314 6.25 -16.67 14.75
N TRP A 315 6.37 -15.35 14.53
CA TRP A 315 6.21 -14.73 13.22
C TRP A 315 7.47 -14.90 12.38
N ASN A 316 7.41 -15.68 11.30
CA ASN A 316 8.54 -15.95 10.43
C ASN A 316 8.52 -14.99 9.23
N ASN A 317 9.53 -14.12 9.13
CA ASN A 317 9.61 -13.06 8.12
C ASN A 317 10.46 -13.50 6.93
N TYR A 318 9.96 -13.28 5.71
CA TYR A 318 10.60 -13.64 4.45
C TYR A 318 10.57 -12.47 3.46
N THR A 319 11.65 -12.33 2.69
CA THR A 319 11.76 -11.36 1.60
C THR A 319 12.30 -12.01 0.36
N CYS A 320 11.90 -11.50 -0.80
CA CYS A 320 12.46 -11.96 -2.06
C CYS A 320 13.90 -11.48 -2.22
N ALA A 321 14.75 -12.30 -2.83
CA ALA A 321 16.14 -11.92 -3.14
C ALA A 321 16.22 -10.70 -4.09
N GLU A 322 15.24 -10.58 -4.98
CA GLU A 322 15.07 -9.46 -5.90
C GLU A 322 13.66 -8.88 -5.74
N GLN A 323 13.44 -7.62 -6.13
CA GLN A 323 12.10 -7.04 -6.11
C GLN A 323 11.17 -7.85 -7.03
N VAL A 324 10.09 -8.41 -6.47
CA VAL A 324 9.06 -9.14 -7.23
C VAL A 324 7.75 -8.39 -7.14
N SER A 325 7.05 -8.27 -8.26
CA SER A 325 5.68 -7.79 -8.31
C SER A 325 4.74 -8.95 -8.60
N GLY A 326 3.60 -9.01 -7.92
CA GLY A 326 2.62 -10.07 -8.14
C GLY A 326 1.23 -9.74 -7.63
N ARG A 327 0.24 -10.31 -8.31
CA ARG A 327 -1.14 -10.41 -7.85
C ARG A 327 -1.39 -11.69 -7.05
N TYR A 328 -0.63 -12.74 -7.34
CA TYR A 328 -0.78 -14.06 -6.72
C TYR A 328 0.42 -14.35 -5.81
N ILE A 329 0.11 -14.71 -4.57
CA ILE A 329 1.08 -15.24 -3.61
C ILE A 329 0.66 -16.68 -3.31
N THR A 330 1.56 -17.63 -3.53
CA THR A 330 1.32 -19.06 -3.30
C THR A 330 2.39 -19.61 -2.38
N VAL A 331 1.99 -20.21 -1.27
CA VAL A 331 2.86 -21.01 -0.41
C VAL A 331 2.68 -22.45 -0.83
N SER A 332 3.77 -23.12 -1.22
CA SER A 332 3.74 -24.51 -1.65
C SER A 332 4.67 -25.38 -0.80
N LEU A 333 4.26 -26.59 -0.51
CA LEU A 333 5.06 -27.58 0.21
C LEU A 333 4.98 -28.92 -0.51
N GLN A 334 6.14 -29.39 -0.99
CA GLN A 334 6.22 -30.61 -1.79
C GLN A 334 6.53 -31.82 -0.93
N ARG A 335 5.90 -32.96 -1.25
CA ARG A 335 6.21 -34.30 -0.71
C ARG A 335 6.07 -34.44 0.81
N ARG A 336 5.32 -33.54 1.46
CA ARG A 336 4.86 -33.67 2.86
C ARG A 336 3.44 -34.25 2.89
N MET A 337 2.93 -34.46 4.10
CA MET A 337 1.57 -34.96 4.30
C MET A 337 0.53 -33.84 4.31
N GLN A 338 0.88 -32.63 4.75
CA GLN A 338 -0.05 -31.49 4.82
C GLN A 338 0.69 -30.15 4.85
N LEU A 339 -0.04 -29.08 4.56
CA LEU A 339 0.33 -27.69 4.74
C LEU A 339 -0.65 -27.07 5.74
N ILE A 340 -0.11 -26.45 6.79
CA ILE A 340 -0.86 -25.70 7.81
C ILE A 340 -0.33 -24.27 7.84
N LEU A 341 -1.22 -23.29 7.78
CA LEU A 341 -0.91 -21.87 7.87
C LEU A 341 -1.91 -21.18 8.79
N CYS A 342 -1.46 -20.68 9.94
CA CYS A 342 -2.36 -20.02 10.89
C CYS A 342 -2.57 -18.55 10.55
N GLU A 343 -1.52 -17.82 10.20
CA GLU A 343 -1.70 -16.44 9.75
C GLU A 343 -0.61 -16.02 8.76
N VAL A 344 -1.00 -15.26 7.73
CA VAL A 344 -0.14 -14.81 6.64
C VAL A 344 -0.34 -13.31 6.43
N LYS A 345 0.66 -12.53 6.81
CA LYS A 345 0.71 -11.08 6.55
C LYS A 345 1.57 -10.78 5.33
N ILE A 346 1.03 -10.03 4.39
CA ILE A 346 1.73 -9.65 3.16
C ILE A 346 2.02 -8.15 3.20
N TYR A 347 3.26 -7.80 2.86
CA TYR A 347 3.73 -6.43 2.87
C TYR A 347 4.16 -6.01 1.48
N GLY A 348 3.84 -4.79 1.11
CA GLY A 348 4.21 -4.26 -0.20
C GLY A 348 3.46 -3.00 -0.55
N LYS A 349 3.75 -2.49 -1.75
CA LYS A 349 3.07 -1.32 -2.30
C LYS A 349 2.39 -1.69 -3.59
N ARG A 350 1.21 -1.13 -3.80
CA ARG A 350 0.47 -1.35 -5.04
C ARG A 350 1.17 -0.65 -6.20
N LYS A 351 1.44 -1.37 -7.29
CA LYS A 351 2.34 -0.95 -8.38
C LYS A 351 1.66 -0.04 -9.39
N ASP A 352 0.36 -0.18 -9.57
CA ASP A 352 -0.43 0.50 -10.58
C ASP A 352 -1.04 1.82 -10.08
N LEU A 353 -0.51 2.41 -9.00
CA LEU A 353 -0.97 3.71 -8.51
C LEU A 353 -0.72 4.79 -9.57
N ILE A 354 -1.80 5.39 -10.05
CA ILE A 354 -1.71 6.51 -11.00
C ILE A 354 -1.28 7.75 -10.23
N ASN A 355 -0.29 8.46 -10.77
CA ASN A 355 0.15 9.72 -10.18
C ASN A 355 -0.84 10.84 -10.51
N THR A 356 -1.66 11.22 -9.53
CA THR A 356 -2.71 12.24 -9.65
C THR A 356 -2.26 13.66 -9.28
N THR A 357 -0.99 13.89 -8.94
CA THR A 357 -0.52 15.20 -8.44
C THR A 357 -0.78 16.38 -9.39
N ASN A 358 -0.80 16.13 -10.71
CA ASN A 358 -1.09 17.14 -11.73
C ASN A 358 -2.49 17.02 -12.34
N SER A 359 -3.28 16.07 -11.87
CA SER A 359 -4.63 15.85 -12.37
C SER A 359 -5.56 17.00 -11.99
N ILE A 360 -6.54 17.26 -12.84
CA ILE A 360 -7.50 18.34 -12.62
C ILE A 360 -8.74 17.75 -11.97
N THR A 361 -9.07 18.22 -10.77
CA THR A 361 -10.25 17.78 -10.01
C THR A 361 -11.35 18.83 -10.01
N SER A 362 -12.60 18.39 -10.04
CA SER A 362 -13.79 19.25 -10.01
C SER A 362 -14.89 18.57 -9.19
N GLN A 363 -15.78 19.35 -8.59
CA GLN A 363 -16.91 18.82 -7.82
C GLN A 363 -18.14 19.71 -7.97
N SER A 364 -19.33 19.18 -7.65
CA SER A 364 -20.61 19.85 -7.88
C SER A 364 -20.78 21.16 -7.08
N SER A 365 -20.12 21.29 -5.94
CA SER A 365 -20.10 22.47 -5.09
C SER A 365 -18.97 22.38 -4.05
N ASN A 366 -18.56 23.50 -3.48
CA ASN A 366 -17.55 23.53 -2.41
C ASN A 366 -18.23 23.96 -1.11
N TYR A 367 -18.17 23.13 -0.07
CA TYR A 367 -18.59 23.55 1.26
C TYR A 367 -17.62 24.61 1.81
N THR A 368 -18.14 25.76 2.23
CA THR A 368 -17.33 26.86 2.78
C THR A 368 -17.70 27.11 4.24
N HIS A 369 -16.83 26.67 5.16
CA HIS A 369 -16.91 27.01 6.58
C HIS A 369 -15.48 27.07 7.14
N ASP A 370 -14.93 28.28 7.27
CA ASP A 370 -13.58 28.67 7.73
C ASP A 370 -12.34 28.01 7.07
N VAL A 371 -12.50 26.88 6.38
CA VAL A 371 -11.48 26.12 5.64
C VAL A 371 -12.00 25.82 4.24
N GLN A 372 -11.12 25.83 3.23
CA GLN A 372 -11.48 25.60 1.84
C GLN A 372 -11.56 24.09 1.51
N TYR A 373 -12.77 23.52 1.48
CA TYR A 373 -13.03 22.11 1.15
C TYR A 373 -13.10 21.88 -0.37
N SER A 374 -12.02 22.20 -1.08
CA SER A 374 -11.93 22.07 -2.55
C SER A 374 -11.79 20.61 -3.02
N SER A 375 -12.13 20.34 -4.28
CA SER A 375 -12.01 19.02 -4.91
C SER A 375 -10.59 18.43 -4.84
N VAL A 376 -9.55 19.26 -4.83
CA VAL A 376 -8.13 18.85 -4.83
C VAL A 376 -7.77 18.11 -3.54
N LYS A 377 -8.48 18.39 -2.44
CA LYS A 377 -8.27 17.76 -1.13
C LYS A 377 -8.52 16.25 -1.13
N ALA A 378 -9.21 15.72 -2.13
CA ALA A 378 -9.38 14.28 -2.28
C ALA A 378 -8.14 13.59 -2.88
N THR A 379 -7.13 14.33 -3.34
CA THR A 379 -5.97 13.75 -4.07
C THR A 379 -4.64 14.39 -3.71
N ASP A 380 -4.59 15.22 -2.66
CA ASP A 380 -3.40 15.96 -2.25
C ASP A 380 -2.46 15.18 -1.33
N ARG A 381 -2.77 13.90 -1.06
CA ARG A 381 -2.02 13.00 -0.16
C ARG A 381 -2.07 13.40 1.31
N ASP A 382 -2.91 14.37 1.67
CA ASP A 382 -3.16 14.76 3.04
C ASP A 382 -4.53 14.23 3.50
N LYS A 383 -4.52 13.02 4.06
CA LYS A 383 -5.70 12.39 4.68
C LYS A 383 -6.30 13.19 5.83
N THR A 384 -5.61 14.24 6.30
CA THR A 384 -6.15 15.15 7.31
C THR A 384 -7.08 16.22 6.73
N ALA A 385 -7.04 16.44 5.42
CA ALA A 385 -7.98 17.27 4.69
C ALA A 385 -9.00 16.42 3.93
N CYS A 386 -10.16 17.00 3.58
CA CYS A 386 -11.15 16.31 2.75
C CYS A 386 -11.79 17.27 1.75
N ALA A 387 -12.16 16.75 0.58
CA ALA A 387 -13.09 17.40 -0.32
C ALA A 387 -14.52 17.20 0.22
N ARG A 388 -15.34 18.27 0.19
CA ARG A 388 -16.73 18.22 0.67
C ARG A 388 -17.63 19.11 -0.19
N THR A 389 -18.75 18.55 -0.64
CA THR A 389 -19.79 19.32 -1.31
C THR A 389 -20.72 20.01 -0.31
N GLU A 390 -21.44 21.03 -0.75
CA GLU A 390 -22.47 21.69 0.07
C GLU A 390 -23.59 20.72 0.43
N GLU A 391 -24.23 20.94 1.58
CA GLU A 391 -25.40 20.19 2.01
C GLU A 391 -26.65 20.81 1.41
N LYS A 392 -26.98 20.40 0.19
CA LYS A 392 -28.14 20.90 -0.56
C LYS A 392 -28.90 19.76 -1.22
N GLN A 393 -30.17 20.02 -1.51
CA GLN A 393 -30.99 19.06 -2.22
C GLN A 393 -30.54 18.93 -3.68
N GLY A 394 -30.16 17.72 -4.09
CA GLY A 394 -29.75 17.40 -5.46
C GLY A 394 -28.42 16.67 -5.53
N ASP A 395 -28.15 16.04 -6.66
CA ASP A 395 -27.04 15.09 -6.76
C ASP A 395 -25.65 15.73 -6.59
N HIS A 396 -24.77 14.98 -5.95
CA HIS A 396 -23.40 15.40 -5.69
C HIS A 396 -22.42 14.59 -6.52
N TRP A 397 -21.34 15.24 -6.96
CA TRP A 397 -20.30 14.53 -7.72
C TRP A 397 -18.93 15.15 -7.48
N TRP A 398 -17.91 14.29 -7.58
CA TRP A 398 -16.50 14.64 -7.67
C TRP A 398 -15.91 13.94 -8.88
N ARG A 399 -15.09 14.62 -9.66
CA ARG A 399 -14.46 14.07 -10.87
C ARG A 399 -13.00 14.50 -10.96
N ILE A 400 -12.17 13.59 -11.43
CA ILE A 400 -10.78 13.81 -11.79
C ILE A 400 -10.53 13.55 -13.28
N ASP A 401 -9.71 14.40 -13.90
CA ASP A 401 -9.10 14.21 -15.22
C ASP A 401 -7.68 13.65 -15.07
N LEU A 402 -7.46 12.41 -15.53
CA LEU A 402 -6.19 11.70 -15.43
C LEU A 402 -5.15 12.15 -16.49
N LEU A 403 -5.51 13.09 -17.37
CA LEU A 403 -4.65 13.63 -18.45
C LEU A 403 -4.13 12.57 -19.44
N GLY A 404 -4.80 11.43 -19.49
CA GLY A 404 -4.50 10.29 -20.34
C GLY A 404 -5.57 9.23 -20.17
N VAL A 405 -5.60 8.26 -21.07
CA VAL A 405 -6.50 7.11 -20.97
C VAL A 405 -5.80 6.00 -20.19
N TYR A 406 -6.50 5.40 -19.24
CA TYR A 406 -5.97 4.32 -18.40
C TYR A 406 -6.94 3.15 -18.38
N ASP A 407 -6.40 1.94 -18.40
CA ASP A 407 -7.10 0.74 -17.98
C ASP A 407 -7.19 0.75 -16.44
N ILE A 408 -8.34 1.15 -15.89
CA ILE A 408 -8.52 1.31 -14.45
C ILE A 408 -8.81 -0.05 -13.82
N SER A 409 -8.00 -0.42 -12.83
CA SER A 409 -8.12 -1.68 -12.09
C SER A 409 -8.91 -1.51 -10.78
N CYS A 410 -8.80 -0.36 -10.13
CA CYS A 410 -9.43 -0.10 -8.83
C CYS A 410 -9.43 1.39 -8.49
N VAL A 411 -10.40 1.80 -7.70
CA VAL A 411 -10.45 3.10 -7.04
C VAL A 411 -10.55 2.85 -5.54
N SER A 412 -9.60 3.39 -4.77
CA SER A 412 -9.58 3.29 -3.31
C SER A 412 -9.94 4.63 -2.70
N ILE A 413 -10.88 4.64 -1.76
CA ILE A 413 -11.39 5.86 -1.13
C ILE A 413 -11.19 5.77 0.39
N TYR A 414 -10.66 6.83 0.98
CA TYR A 414 -10.50 7.00 2.43
C TYR A 414 -11.34 8.17 2.91
N ASN A 415 -12.11 7.97 3.98
CA ASN A 415 -12.66 9.03 4.81
C ASN A 415 -12.25 8.82 6.26
N LYS A 416 -12.12 9.89 7.02
CA LYS A 416 -11.90 9.81 8.47
C LYS A 416 -13.11 9.25 9.20
N ILE A 417 -12.92 8.81 10.44
CA ILE A 417 -14.03 8.50 11.36
C ILE A 417 -14.68 9.83 11.77
N GLY A 418 -16.01 9.94 11.64
CA GLY A 418 -16.79 11.14 11.94
C GLY A 418 -18.27 10.97 11.60
N HIS A 419 -19.06 12.03 11.80
CA HIS A 419 -20.46 12.08 11.38
C HIS A 419 -20.56 12.30 9.85
N ASP A 420 -21.57 11.70 9.19
CA ASP A 420 -21.86 11.78 7.74
C ASP A 420 -20.76 11.28 6.79
N ILE A 421 -19.98 10.29 7.24
CA ILE A 421 -18.88 9.69 6.47
C ILE A 421 -19.33 8.65 5.44
N THR A 422 -20.57 8.17 5.54
CA THR A 422 -21.03 7.03 4.73
C THR A 422 -21.10 7.43 3.26
N MET A 423 -20.59 6.56 2.40
CA MET A 423 -20.66 6.71 0.95
C MET A 423 -21.62 5.68 0.32
N THR A 424 -22.36 4.94 1.14
CA THR A 424 -23.33 3.95 0.68
C THR A 424 -24.38 4.56 -0.26
N GLY A 425 -24.57 3.94 -1.42
CA GLY A 425 -25.43 4.42 -2.50
C GLY A 425 -24.71 5.27 -3.56
N ALA A 426 -23.46 5.65 -3.35
CA ALA A 426 -22.66 6.31 -4.38
C ALA A 426 -22.25 5.34 -5.50
N GLN A 427 -21.91 5.89 -6.65
CA GLN A 427 -21.55 5.18 -7.87
C GLN A 427 -20.20 5.71 -8.37
N ILE A 428 -19.35 4.82 -8.86
CA ILE A 428 -18.09 5.18 -9.50
C ILE A 428 -18.26 4.98 -11.00
N HIS A 429 -18.14 6.06 -11.77
CA HIS A 429 -18.19 6.06 -13.23
C HIS A 429 -16.81 6.28 -13.82
N ILE A 430 -16.48 5.53 -14.88
CA ILE A 430 -15.19 5.59 -15.56
C ILE A 430 -15.41 5.59 -17.06
N GLY A 431 -14.77 6.52 -17.76
CA GLY A 431 -14.83 6.62 -19.21
C GLY A 431 -14.15 7.88 -19.73
N ASN A 432 -14.47 8.27 -20.96
CA ASN A 432 -13.82 9.38 -21.64
C ASN A 432 -14.74 10.58 -21.89
N SER A 433 -16.04 10.46 -21.62
CA SER A 433 -16.98 11.56 -21.79
C SER A 433 -16.99 12.50 -20.59
N ARG A 434 -17.14 13.80 -20.86
CA ARG A 434 -17.41 14.83 -19.83
C ARG A 434 -18.89 15.16 -19.70
N GLU A 435 -19.73 14.61 -20.58
CA GLU A 435 -21.17 14.88 -20.61
C GLU A 435 -21.83 14.45 -19.30
N ASN A 436 -22.83 15.23 -18.86
CA ASN A 436 -23.48 15.06 -17.57
C ASN A 436 -22.48 14.95 -16.41
N ASN A 437 -21.42 15.76 -16.45
CA ASN A 437 -20.33 15.73 -15.48
C ASN A 437 -19.56 14.40 -15.40
N GLY A 438 -19.68 13.55 -16.43
CA GLY A 438 -19.04 12.24 -16.51
C GLY A 438 -19.89 11.09 -15.96
N THR A 439 -21.16 11.31 -15.61
CA THR A 439 -22.07 10.23 -15.20
C THR A 439 -22.64 9.44 -16.38
N ASN A 440 -22.52 9.95 -17.62
CA ASN A 440 -22.80 9.17 -18.83
C ASN A 440 -21.78 8.04 -19.05
N ASN A 441 -20.61 8.12 -18.41
CA ASN A 441 -19.62 7.06 -18.49
C ASN A 441 -20.10 5.79 -17.78
N LYS A 442 -19.51 4.65 -18.15
CA LYS A 442 -19.87 3.34 -17.61
C LYS A 442 -19.72 3.30 -16.09
N ILE A 443 -20.72 2.77 -15.40
CA ILE A 443 -20.64 2.48 -13.97
C ILE A 443 -19.62 1.35 -13.78
N CYS A 444 -18.49 1.69 -13.17
CA CYS A 444 -17.48 0.73 -12.74
C CYS A 444 -18.04 -0.12 -11.60
N THR A 445 -18.62 0.51 -10.57
CA THR A 445 -19.19 -0.20 -9.42
C THR A 445 -20.08 0.71 -8.56
N ASN A 446 -20.98 0.10 -7.78
CA ASN A 446 -21.82 0.77 -6.78
C ASN A 446 -21.22 0.58 -5.38
N ILE A 447 -21.13 1.66 -4.62
CA ILE A 447 -20.67 1.63 -3.23
C ILE A 447 -21.81 1.17 -2.34
N THR A 448 -21.79 -0.08 -1.92
CA THR A 448 -22.80 -0.66 -1.01
C THR A 448 -22.39 -0.51 0.45
N ASN A 449 -21.11 -0.77 0.75
CA ASN A 449 -20.54 -0.66 2.08
C ASN A 449 -19.37 0.33 2.08
N PHE A 450 -19.27 1.14 3.13
CA PHE A 450 -18.18 2.08 3.30
C PHE A 450 -17.91 2.30 4.79
N GLU A 451 -16.66 2.14 5.20
CA GLU A 451 -16.23 2.30 6.58
C GLU A 451 -15.20 3.43 6.73
N GLY A 452 -15.45 4.35 7.66
CA GLY A 452 -14.53 5.44 7.97
C GLY A 452 -13.33 4.99 8.79
N GLY A 453 -12.23 5.71 8.67
CA GLY A 453 -10.97 5.40 9.34
C GLY A 453 -10.09 4.40 8.60
N GLN A 454 -10.58 3.83 7.50
CA GLN A 454 -9.83 2.89 6.66
C GLN A 454 -10.01 3.16 5.16
N TRP A 455 -9.15 2.51 4.36
CA TRP A 455 -9.27 2.50 2.91
C TRP A 455 -10.35 1.53 2.47
N ASN A 456 -11.21 1.98 1.55
CA ASN A 456 -12.25 1.18 0.94
C ASN A 456 -11.90 0.99 -0.54
N ASP A 457 -11.59 -0.25 -0.92
CA ASP A 457 -11.12 -0.60 -2.26
C ASP A 457 -12.28 -1.04 -3.16
N PHE A 458 -12.53 -0.29 -4.23
CA PHE A 458 -13.60 -0.55 -5.18
C PHE A 458 -13.03 -1.04 -6.51
N LYS A 459 -13.33 -2.29 -6.86
CA LYS A 459 -13.00 -2.87 -8.18
C LYS A 459 -14.18 -2.71 -9.12
N CYS A 460 -13.87 -2.50 -10.39
CA CYS A 460 -14.90 -2.51 -11.42
C CYS A 460 -15.41 -3.93 -11.64
N THR A 461 -16.71 -4.07 -11.90
CA THR A 461 -17.35 -5.35 -12.21
C THR A 461 -16.79 -5.95 -13.50
N GLU A 462 -16.41 -5.09 -14.43
CA GLU A 462 -15.80 -5.42 -15.71
C GLU A 462 -14.57 -4.53 -15.97
N GLN A 463 -13.73 -4.95 -16.90
CA GLN A 463 -12.62 -4.11 -17.36
C GLN A 463 -13.19 -2.82 -17.97
N VAL A 464 -12.72 -1.67 -17.46
CA VAL A 464 -13.09 -0.35 -17.96
C VAL A 464 -11.84 0.49 -18.16
N SER A 465 -11.81 1.20 -19.28
CA SER A 465 -10.82 2.22 -19.56
C SER A 465 -11.46 3.60 -19.50
N GLY A 466 -10.66 4.60 -19.16
CA GLY A 466 -11.15 5.97 -19.15
C GLY A 466 -10.08 6.98 -18.80
N ARG A 467 -10.34 8.22 -19.22
CA ARG A 467 -9.61 9.43 -18.82
C ARG A 467 -10.19 10.06 -17.55
N TYR A 468 -11.50 9.93 -17.35
CA TYR A 468 -12.20 10.52 -16.22
C TYR A 468 -12.66 9.43 -15.24
N VAL A 469 -12.52 9.73 -13.95
CA VAL A 469 -13.15 8.97 -12.88
C VAL A 469 -14.07 9.92 -12.13
N THR A 470 -15.35 9.57 -12.04
CA THR A 470 -16.38 10.35 -11.34
C THR A 470 -16.97 9.53 -10.20
N VAL A 471 -16.91 10.07 -8.99
CA VAL A 471 -17.67 9.58 -7.83
C VAL A 471 -18.97 10.38 -7.79
N PHE A 472 -20.07 9.71 -8.07
CA PHE A 472 -21.41 10.28 -8.10
C PHE A 472 -22.21 9.80 -6.89
N LEU A 473 -22.91 10.69 -6.23
CA LEU A 473 -23.75 10.38 -5.09
C LEU A 473 -25.14 10.98 -5.30
N PRO A 474 -26.16 10.14 -5.61
CA PRO A 474 -27.52 10.63 -5.74
C PRO A 474 -28.10 11.02 -4.38
N GLY A 475 -29.02 11.99 -4.38
CA GLY A 475 -29.79 12.37 -3.19
C GLY A 475 -29.43 13.75 -2.63
N THR A 476 -29.53 13.93 -1.31
CA THR A 476 -29.46 15.26 -0.67
C THR A 476 -28.34 15.41 0.36
N ARG A 477 -27.48 14.40 0.46
CA ARG A 477 -26.43 14.34 1.48
C ARG A 477 -25.08 14.69 0.85
N SER A 478 -24.29 15.46 1.59
CA SER A 478 -22.97 15.91 1.12
C SER A 478 -22.07 14.73 0.75
N LEU A 479 -21.34 14.87 -0.37
CA LEU A 479 -20.24 14.00 -0.77
C LEU A 479 -18.97 14.43 -0.03
N ILE A 480 -18.35 13.49 0.70
CA ILE A 480 -17.08 13.71 1.42
C ILE A 480 -16.05 12.68 0.93
N LEU A 481 -14.88 13.17 0.54
CA LEU A 481 -13.76 12.35 0.06
C LEU A 481 -12.46 12.89 0.68
N CYS A 482 -11.85 12.17 1.63
CA CYS A 482 -10.59 12.62 2.25
C CYS A 482 -9.36 12.21 1.45
N GLU A 483 -9.38 11.04 0.81
CA GLU A 483 -8.35 10.67 -0.16
C GLU A 483 -8.92 9.67 -1.18
N VAL A 484 -8.51 9.79 -2.43
CA VAL A 484 -8.89 8.95 -3.56
C VAL A 484 -7.62 8.54 -4.29
N GLU A 485 -7.31 7.25 -4.22
CA GLU A 485 -6.22 6.64 -4.99
C GLU A 485 -6.80 5.85 -6.15
N ILE A 486 -6.28 6.09 -7.35
CA ILE A 486 -6.74 5.42 -8.57
C ILE A 486 -5.63 4.54 -9.07
N TYR A 487 -5.98 3.30 -9.37
CA TYR A 487 -5.05 2.27 -9.79
C TYR A 487 -5.36 1.85 -11.22
N GLY A 488 -4.37 1.81 -12.08
CA GLY A 488 -4.53 1.43 -13.47
C GLY A 488 -3.26 1.56 -14.29
N LYS A 489 -3.32 1.06 -15.53
CA LYS A 489 -2.22 1.14 -16.48
C LYS A 489 -2.53 2.19 -17.55
N ARG A 490 -1.60 3.12 -17.79
CA ARG A 490 -1.74 4.10 -18.87
C ARG A 490 -1.75 3.37 -20.22
N LYS A 491 -2.77 3.62 -21.04
CA LYS A 491 -2.77 3.17 -22.43
C LYS A 491 -1.73 3.96 -23.22
N ALA A 492 -0.92 3.25 -24.01
CA ALA A 492 0.01 3.88 -24.92
C ALA A 492 -0.78 4.47 -26.10
N SER A 493 -0.49 5.71 -26.46
CA SER A 493 -1.09 6.30 -27.66
C SER A 493 -0.47 5.66 -28.90
N PRO A 494 -1.26 5.08 -29.82
CA PRO A 494 -0.77 4.66 -31.13
C PRO A 494 -0.59 5.86 -32.08
N PHE A 495 -1.15 7.02 -31.71
CA PHE A 495 -1.21 8.22 -32.51
C PHE A 495 -0.03 9.16 -32.30
N LYS A 496 0.36 9.83 -33.38
CA LYS A 496 1.42 10.84 -33.40
C LYS A 496 0.98 12.03 -34.23
N LEU A 497 0.91 13.21 -33.61
CA LEU A 497 0.71 14.47 -34.32
C LEU A 497 1.89 14.79 -35.25
N ILE A 498 1.59 15.17 -36.50
CA ILE A 498 2.51 15.77 -37.46
C ILE A 498 2.08 17.22 -37.72
N LYS A 499 3.01 18.16 -37.48
CA LYS A 499 2.77 19.62 -37.57
C LYS A 499 2.97 20.22 -38.97
N GLU A 500 3.27 19.40 -39.96
CA GLU A 500 3.29 19.85 -41.36
C GLU A 500 1.87 20.14 -41.84
N LYS A 501 1.72 21.10 -42.76
CA LYS A 501 0.45 21.36 -43.44
C LYS A 501 0.50 20.67 -44.79
N LYS A 502 -0.43 19.74 -45.02
CA LYS A 502 -0.51 18.98 -46.26
C LYS A 502 -1.96 18.76 -46.66
N THR A 503 -2.18 18.57 -47.96
CA THR A 503 -3.42 17.97 -48.49
C THR A 503 -3.59 16.56 -47.94
N TRP A 504 -4.82 16.02 -48.00
CA TRP A 504 -5.11 14.71 -47.42
C TRP A 504 -4.25 13.60 -48.04
N GLU A 505 -4.12 13.58 -49.37
CA GLU A 505 -3.31 12.59 -50.10
C GLU A 505 -1.82 12.67 -49.71
N HIS A 506 -1.22 13.86 -49.70
CA HIS A 506 0.18 14.02 -49.30
C HIS A 506 0.40 13.71 -47.80
N ALA A 507 -0.60 13.91 -46.95
CA ALA A 507 -0.54 13.50 -45.55
C ALA A 507 -0.53 11.97 -45.41
N LEU A 508 -1.36 11.27 -46.21
CA LEU A 508 -1.38 9.81 -46.29
C LEU A 508 -0.04 9.26 -46.76
N GLU A 509 0.50 9.79 -47.86
CA GLU A 509 1.82 9.42 -48.37
C GLU A 509 2.91 9.65 -47.33
N TYR A 510 2.87 10.77 -46.61
CA TYR A 510 3.83 11.05 -45.55
C TYR A 510 3.80 9.98 -44.45
N CYS A 511 2.62 9.63 -43.93
CA CYS A 511 2.52 8.62 -42.88
C CYS A 511 3.05 7.27 -43.39
N ARG A 512 2.65 6.85 -44.59
CA ARG A 512 3.06 5.56 -45.20
C ARG A 512 4.54 5.51 -45.52
N GLY A 513 5.14 6.60 -45.97
CA GLY A 513 6.58 6.72 -46.15
C GLY A 513 7.41 6.66 -44.86
N ASN A 514 6.76 6.72 -43.69
CA ASN A 514 7.39 6.65 -42.37
C ASN A 514 6.91 5.43 -41.55
N ASP A 515 6.54 4.33 -42.21
CA ASP A 515 6.07 3.09 -41.58
C ASP A 515 4.87 3.28 -40.62
N MET A 516 3.96 4.17 -41.01
CA MET A 516 2.70 4.48 -40.32
C MET A 516 1.55 4.57 -41.33
N ASP A 517 0.32 4.80 -40.87
CA ASP A 517 -0.80 5.21 -41.71
C ASP A 517 -1.50 6.44 -41.13
N LEU A 518 -2.42 7.06 -41.87
CA LEU A 518 -3.29 8.09 -41.27
C LEU A 518 -4.17 7.48 -40.17
N ALA A 519 -4.38 8.23 -39.10
CA ALA A 519 -5.07 7.75 -37.90
C ALA A 519 -6.46 7.20 -38.21
N THR A 520 -6.71 5.98 -37.71
CA THR A 520 -8.01 5.33 -37.74
C THR A 520 -8.59 5.34 -36.33
N ILE A 521 -9.86 5.74 -36.19
CA ILE A 521 -10.53 5.85 -34.88
C ILE A 521 -11.66 4.82 -34.81
N LEU A 522 -11.48 3.79 -33.98
CA LEU A 522 -12.41 2.66 -33.90
C LEU A 522 -13.31 2.70 -32.67
N ASP A 523 -12.91 3.40 -31.61
CA ASP A 523 -13.66 3.50 -30.37
C ASP A 523 -13.45 4.83 -29.63
N GLU A 524 -14.03 4.94 -28.44
CA GLU A 524 -13.95 6.15 -27.61
C GLU A 524 -12.54 6.38 -27.02
N ASP A 525 -11.75 5.32 -26.81
CA ASP A 525 -10.36 5.45 -26.34
C ASP A 525 -9.48 5.99 -27.45
N ASP A 526 -9.61 5.47 -28.67
CA ASP A 526 -8.89 5.96 -29.85
C ASP A 526 -9.18 7.44 -30.08
N GLN A 527 -10.47 7.80 -30.06
CA GLN A 527 -10.90 9.19 -30.17
C GLN A 527 -10.19 10.04 -29.12
N THR A 528 -10.24 9.64 -27.85
CA THR A 528 -9.65 10.41 -26.74
C THR A 528 -8.13 10.54 -26.86
N LEU A 529 -7.45 9.50 -27.31
CA LEU A 529 -6.01 9.54 -27.56
C LEU A 529 -5.67 10.48 -28.73
N ALA A 530 -6.46 10.46 -29.80
CA ALA A 530 -6.33 11.42 -30.90
C ALA A 530 -6.60 12.87 -30.45
N GLU A 531 -7.60 13.10 -29.58
CA GLU A 531 -7.89 14.42 -28.99
C GLU A 531 -6.70 14.99 -28.20
N LEU A 532 -5.98 14.13 -27.46
CA LEU A 532 -4.77 14.52 -26.72
C LEU A 532 -3.61 14.91 -27.64
N GLU A 533 -3.53 14.34 -28.84
CA GLU A 533 -2.61 14.78 -29.90
C GLU A 533 -3.10 16.10 -30.53
N ALA A 534 -4.38 16.19 -30.87
CA ALA A 534 -5.00 17.33 -31.58
C ALA A 534 -4.83 18.67 -30.88
N ARG A 535 -4.91 18.69 -29.54
CA ARG A 535 -4.72 19.93 -28.74
C ARG A 535 -3.38 20.63 -29.00
N ARG A 536 -2.37 19.89 -29.44
CA ARG A 536 -1.01 20.40 -29.74
C ARG A 536 -0.82 20.85 -31.19
N ALA A 537 -1.82 20.66 -32.05
CA ALA A 537 -1.78 21.07 -33.45
C ALA A 537 -1.75 22.59 -33.61
N ASP A 538 -1.31 23.05 -34.78
CA ASP A 538 -1.25 24.48 -35.10
C ASP A 538 -2.43 24.89 -36.00
N THR A 539 -3.00 23.95 -36.75
CA THR A 539 -4.19 24.16 -37.60
C THR A 539 -5.50 24.00 -36.82
N PRO A 540 -6.61 24.61 -37.28
CA PRO A 540 -7.93 24.47 -36.65
C PRO A 540 -8.52 23.06 -36.80
N PHE A 541 -8.07 22.32 -37.81
CA PHE A 541 -8.47 20.96 -38.13
C PHE A 541 -7.26 20.07 -38.32
N LEU A 542 -7.44 18.75 -38.19
CA LEU A 542 -6.42 17.75 -38.46
C LEU A 542 -6.96 16.63 -39.34
N TRP A 543 -6.20 16.19 -40.34
CA TRP A 543 -6.59 15.03 -41.15
C TRP A 543 -6.61 13.73 -40.34
N LEU A 544 -7.65 12.93 -40.60
CA LEU A 544 -7.80 11.54 -40.20
C LEU A 544 -7.74 10.64 -41.46
N GLY A 545 -7.60 9.33 -41.26
CA GLY A 545 -7.58 8.33 -42.33
C GLY A 545 -8.95 7.99 -42.93
N LEU A 546 -9.98 8.80 -42.70
CA LEU A 546 -11.35 8.53 -43.15
C LEU A 546 -11.62 9.35 -44.42
N HIS A 547 -11.95 8.66 -45.52
CA HIS A 547 -12.12 9.25 -46.84
C HIS A 547 -13.45 8.82 -47.47
N TYR A 548 -14.03 9.68 -48.32
CA TYR A 548 -15.27 9.39 -49.03
C TYR A 548 -14.99 8.89 -50.44
N THR A 549 -15.48 7.70 -50.79
CA THR A 549 -15.39 7.18 -52.15
C THR A 549 -16.67 7.44 -52.94
N CYS A 550 -16.56 8.14 -54.06
CA CYS A 550 -17.70 8.41 -54.95
C CYS A 550 -18.20 7.18 -55.70
N ILE A 551 -17.34 6.17 -55.92
CA ILE A 551 -17.73 4.98 -56.68
C ILE A 551 -18.70 4.12 -55.86
N LEU A 552 -18.50 4.08 -54.54
CA LEU A 552 -19.30 3.26 -53.63
C LEU A 552 -20.23 4.10 -52.75
N GLU A 553 -20.18 5.43 -52.85
CA GLU A 553 -20.93 6.40 -52.05
C GLU A 553 -20.79 6.20 -50.52
N VAL A 554 -19.62 5.73 -50.06
CA VAL A 554 -19.37 5.40 -48.65
C VAL A 554 -18.11 6.07 -48.11
N TRP A 555 -18.13 6.27 -46.79
CA TRP A 555 -16.93 6.60 -46.02
C TRP A 555 -16.19 5.33 -45.62
N PHE A 556 -14.87 5.30 -45.78
CA PHE A 556 -14.04 4.16 -45.39
C PHE A 556 -12.72 4.62 -44.75
N TRP A 557 -12.20 3.81 -43.83
CA TRP A 557 -10.88 4.02 -43.27
C TRP A 557 -9.82 3.47 -44.21
N VAL A 558 -8.74 4.22 -44.46
CA VAL A 558 -7.62 3.78 -45.32
C VAL A 558 -6.90 2.54 -44.82
N ALA A 559 -7.10 2.19 -43.54
CA ALA A 559 -6.60 0.97 -42.90
C ALA A 559 -7.58 -0.23 -43.02
N ASP A 560 -8.57 -0.15 -43.92
CA ASP A 560 -9.53 -1.22 -44.25
C ASP A 560 -10.46 -1.66 -43.09
N TYR A 561 -10.69 -0.76 -42.13
CA TYR A 561 -11.67 -0.94 -41.07
C TYR A 561 -13.04 -0.38 -41.47
N ARG A 562 -14.10 -0.97 -40.92
CA ARG A 562 -15.48 -0.47 -41.07
C ARG A 562 -15.73 0.73 -40.16
N LEU A 563 -16.51 1.69 -40.65
CA LEU A 563 -16.94 2.85 -39.86
C LEU A 563 -18.10 2.47 -38.93
N GLU A 564 -17.79 1.97 -37.74
CA GLU A 564 -18.79 1.65 -36.70
C GLU A 564 -18.90 2.76 -35.65
N PHE A 565 -17.76 3.27 -35.18
CA PHE A 565 -17.68 4.43 -34.30
C PHE A 565 -17.62 5.74 -35.09
N ASN A 566 -18.29 6.78 -34.61
CA ASN A 566 -18.22 8.08 -35.25
C ASN A 566 -18.43 9.26 -34.29
N ARG A 567 -17.81 10.40 -34.62
CA ARG A 567 -17.90 11.64 -33.85
C ARG A 567 -18.17 12.85 -34.76
N TRP A 568 -18.92 12.64 -35.84
CA TRP A 568 -19.32 13.73 -36.75
C TRP A 568 -20.02 14.86 -36.00
N ALA A 569 -19.76 16.09 -36.43
CA ALA A 569 -20.60 17.23 -36.08
C ALA A 569 -21.96 17.11 -36.80
N ASP A 570 -23.01 17.67 -36.18
CA ASP A 570 -24.38 17.56 -36.68
C ASP A 570 -24.49 18.15 -38.09
N GLY A 571 -24.90 17.34 -39.07
CA GLY A 571 -25.05 17.74 -40.47
C GLY A 571 -23.75 17.84 -41.29
N GLU A 572 -22.58 17.56 -40.69
CA GLU A 572 -21.27 17.77 -41.33
C GLU A 572 -20.73 16.52 -42.05
N LYS A 573 -21.45 15.40 -41.98
CA LYS A 573 -21.15 14.19 -42.76
C LYS A 573 -21.73 14.33 -44.18
N THR A 574 -21.08 15.12 -45.01
CA THR A 574 -21.43 15.31 -46.42
C THR A 574 -20.60 14.38 -47.30
N GLY A 575 -21.28 13.63 -48.19
CA GLY A 575 -20.65 12.76 -49.18
C GLY A 575 -20.63 13.45 -50.54
N ASP A 576 -19.48 13.99 -50.91
CA ASP A 576 -19.19 14.56 -52.22
C ASP A 576 -17.76 14.17 -52.59
N CYS A 577 -17.43 14.18 -53.87
CA CYS A 577 -16.11 13.78 -54.34
C CYS A 577 -15.03 14.70 -53.80
N ASP A 578 -13.84 14.13 -53.63
CA ASP A 578 -12.65 14.81 -53.10
C ASP A 578 -12.85 15.36 -51.68
N ARG A 579 -13.45 14.53 -50.82
CA ARG A 579 -13.66 14.87 -49.41
C ARG A 579 -13.13 13.83 -48.44
N SER A 580 -12.50 14.35 -47.40
CA SER A 580 -11.94 13.56 -46.30
C SER A 580 -12.33 14.12 -44.95
N ALA A 581 -12.25 13.28 -43.93
CA ALA A 581 -12.62 13.67 -42.58
C ALA A 581 -11.44 14.38 -41.90
N VAL A 582 -11.76 15.49 -41.24
CA VAL A 582 -10.89 16.14 -40.28
C VAL A 582 -11.48 16.07 -38.88
N MET A 583 -10.61 16.07 -37.87
CA MET A 583 -10.99 16.33 -36.49
C MET A 583 -10.71 17.79 -36.15
N GLU A 584 -11.67 18.45 -35.50
CA GLU A 584 -11.49 19.81 -35.01
C GLU A 584 -10.54 19.87 -33.80
N ARG A 585 -9.68 20.89 -33.78
CA ARG A 585 -8.76 21.16 -32.66
C ARG A 585 -9.49 21.70 -31.43
N SER A 586 -10.60 22.41 -31.62
CA SER A 586 -11.34 23.10 -30.56
C SER A 586 -12.05 22.12 -29.60
N GLU A 587 -12.67 22.65 -28.54
CA GLU A 587 -13.37 21.82 -27.55
C GLU A 587 -14.52 21.03 -28.20
N GLY A 588 -14.53 19.71 -28.00
CA GLY A 588 -15.54 18.79 -28.54
C GLY A 588 -14.99 17.81 -29.58
N HIS A 589 -13.94 18.22 -30.30
CA HIS A 589 -13.16 17.37 -31.21
C HIS A 589 -14.01 16.56 -32.20
N LYS A 590 -15.07 17.19 -32.71
CA LYS A 590 -16.00 16.60 -33.66
C LYS A 590 -15.34 16.47 -35.03
N TRP A 591 -15.89 15.58 -35.85
CA TRP A 591 -15.41 15.32 -37.20
C TRP A 591 -16.20 16.15 -38.22
N PHE A 592 -15.49 16.67 -39.21
CA PHE A 592 -16.05 17.46 -40.30
C PHE A 592 -15.56 16.92 -41.63
N SER A 593 -16.38 17.02 -42.66
CA SER A 593 -15.99 16.72 -44.02
C SER A 593 -15.33 17.96 -44.63
N LYS A 594 -14.10 17.85 -45.16
CA LYS A 594 -13.37 18.94 -45.81
C LYS A 594 -12.88 18.53 -47.19
N SER A 595 -12.52 19.52 -48.01
CA SER A 595 -12.01 19.26 -49.35
C SER A 595 -10.59 18.72 -49.27
N ASP A 596 -10.26 17.71 -50.07
CA ASP A 596 -8.93 17.09 -50.07
C ASP A 596 -7.79 18.05 -50.43
N TYR A 597 -8.13 19.16 -51.09
CA TYR A 597 -7.22 20.24 -51.46
C TYR A 597 -6.90 21.20 -50.30
N ASP A 598 -7.61 21.12 -49.17
CA ASP A 598 -7.30 21.90 -47.98
C ASP A 598 -6.01 21.40 -47.32
N GLU A 599 -5.24 22.29 -46.68
CA GLU A 599 -4.00 21.90 -46.00
C GLU A 599 -4.12 21.98 -44.48
N PHE A 600 -3.95 20.84 -43.81
CA PHE A 600 -4.02 20.74 -42.36
C PHE A 600 -2.84 19.96 -41.77
N ASN A 601 -2.63 20.11 -40.45
CA ASN A 601 -1.89 19.11 -39.68
C ASN A 601 -2.61 17.78 -39.72
N PHE A 602 -1.93 16.71 -39.32
CA PHE A 602 -2.50 15.37 -39.44
C PHE A 602 -1.95 14.44 -38.37
N ILE A 603 -2.70 13.38 -38.08
CA ILE A 603 -2.31 12.37 -37.10
C ILE A 603 -1.95 11.10 -37.84
N CYS A 604 -0.74 10.60 -37.62
CA CYS A 604 -0.35 9.26 -38.06
C CYS A 604 -0.55 8.24 -36.94
N GLN A 605 -0.72 6.98 -37.30
CA GLN A 605 -0.83 5.81 -36.43
C GLN A 605 0.15 4.74 -36.88
N LYS A 606 0.82 4.07 -35.94
CA LYS A 606 1.66 2.90 -36.28
C LYS A 606 0.79 1.73 -36.74
N PHE A 607 1.29 1.00 -37.74
CA PHE A 607 0.70 -0.27 -38.19
C PHE A 607 0.55 -1.29 -37.06
#